data_AF-A0A7C3NDD1-F1
#
_entry.id   AF-A0A7C3NDD1-F1
#
_cell.length_a   1.000
_cell.length_b   1.000
_cell.length_c   1.000
_cell.angle_alpha   90.00
_cell.angle_beta   90.00
_cell.angle_gamma   90.00
#
_symmetry.space_group_name_H-M   'P 1'
#
loop_
_entity.id
_entity.type
_entity.pdbx_description
1 polymer ?
#
loop_
_entity_poly.entity_id
_entity_poly.type
_entity_poly.pdbx_seq_one_letter_code
_entity_poly.pdbx_strand_id
1 'polypeptide(L)'
;MYGEYDRLIDRQPDIQDGIRDTGEERGIGALHNITPDHRRINLNGDLQFRNPLNWIRDVFKKEQLNGWIYEFRRDSIVHGDLHAGNILISKHGDGTLRAWIIDFPHTHVGPTIQDIARLEADIKFGLLPDATLTALGINEVYQLEIALLPNSEQSRPSLAELTPNPLLENQQANPYLRKAWQAVNLLRNEARNYMNGDDARPYYLALLHATMPALYYKDRSSWQKLYAFISAALLCERLGG
;
A
#
# COMPACT_ATOMS: atom_id res chain seq x y z
N MET A 1 7.06 -6.38 -20.72
CA MET A 1 7.65 -6.27 -19.37
C MET A 1 7.27 -4.95 -18.65
N TYR A 2 6.34 -4.16 -19.22
CA TYR A 2 5.72 -2.96 -18.63
C TYR A 2 4.24 -3.16 -18.23
N GLY A 3 3.60 -4.27 -18.62
CA GLY A 3 2.13 -4.40 -18.53
C GLY A 3 1.54 -4.26 -17.12
N GLU A 4 2.27 -4.62 -16.06
CA GLU A 4 1.82 -4.38 -14.68
C GLU A 4 1.91 -2.91 -14.26
N TYR A 5 2.84 -2.15 -14.86
CA TYR A 5 3.01 -0.72 -14.62
C TYR A 5 2.05 0.12 -15.47
N ASP A 6 1.83 -0.29 -16.73
CA ASP A 6 0.84 0.31 -17.64
C ASP A 6 -0.57 0.24 -17.03
N ARG A 7 -0.87 -0.81 -16.25
CA ARG A 7 -2.14 -0.96 -15.55
C ARG A 7 -2.49 0.26 -14.67
N LEU A 8 -1.52 0.92 -14.03
CA LEU A 8 -1.82 2.11 -13.21
C LEU A 8 -2.19 3.32 -14.06
N ILE A 9 -1.58 3.45 -15.25
CA ILE A 9 -1.88 4.51 -16.20
C ILE A 9 -3.26 4.25 -16.83
N ASP A 10 -3.51 3.02 -17.27
CA ASP A 10 -4.76 2.61 -17.92
C ASP A 10 -5.96 2.74 -16.97
N ARG A 11 -5.75 2.48 -15.67
CA ARG A 11 -6.78 2.57 -14.63
C ARG A 11 -6.83 3.93 -13.94
N GLN A 12 -6.07 4.91 -14.41
CA GLN A 12 -6.05 6.25 -13.80
C GLN A 12 -7.46 6.90 -13.72
N PRO A 13 -8.33 6.79 -14.73
CA PRO A 13 -9.71 7.28 -14.63
C PRO A 13 -10.50 6.59 -13.51
N ASP A 14 -10.45 5.25 -13.44
CA ASP A 14 -11.13 4.47 -12.40
C ASP A 14 -10.65 4.85 -11.00
N ILE A 15 -9.33 5.04 -10.83
CA ILE A 15 -8.71 5.49 -9.58
C ILE A 15 -9.23 6.89 -9.21
N GLN A 16 -9.25 7.82 -10.17
CA GLN A 16 -9.72 9.18 -9.94
C GLN A 16 -11.18 9.20 -9.50
N ASP A 17 -12.05 8.45 -10.17
CA ASP A 17 -13.46 8.36 -9.81
C ASP A 17 -13.64 7.75 -8.41
N GLY A 18 -12.91 6.68 -8.09
CA GLY A 18 -12.96 6.08 -6.76
C GLY A 18 -12.51 7.01 -5.63
N ILE A 19 -11.54 7.91 -5.89
CA ILE A 19 -11.14 8.96 -4.94
C ILE A 19 -12.24 10.03 -4.81
N ARG A 20 -12.85 10.44 -5.93
CA ARG A 20 -13.93 11.44 -5.93
C ARG A 20 -15.15 10.94 -5.16
N ASP A 21 -15.61 9.72 -5.42
CA ASP A 21 -16.70 9.06 -4.72
C ASP A 21 -16.42 9.01 -3.20
N THR A 22 -15.18 8.67 -2.83
CA THR A 22 -14.74 8.66 -1.43
C THR A 22 -14.81 10.06 -0.81
N GLY A 23 -14.41 11.09 -1.56
CA GLY A 23 -14.55 12.48 -1.16
C GLY A 23 -16.00 12.92 -0.93
N GLU A 24 -16.91 12.52 -1.82
CA GLU A 24 -18.33 12.82 -1.74
C GLU A 24 -18.97 12.16 -0.52
N GLU A 25 -18.78 10.83 -0.35
CA GLU A 25 -19.32 10.07 0.77
C GLU A 25 -18.80 10.55 2.14
N ARG A 26 -17.56 11.06 2.20
CA ARG A 26 -16.92 11.49 3.45
C ARG A 26 -16.97 13.00 3.68
N GLY A 27 -17.54 13.77 2.74
CA GLY A 27 -17.59 15.24 2.83
C GLY A 27 -16.22 15.91 2.76
N ILE A 28 -15.23 15.29 2.08
CA ILE A 28 -13.87 15.80 1.95
C ILE A 28 -13.74 16.56 0.62
N GLY A 29 -14.00 17.87 0.67
CA GLY A 29 -14.05 18.72 -0.53
C GLY A 29 -12.78 18.70 -1.40
N ALA A 30 -11.61 18.50 -0.80
CA ALA A 30 -10.34 18.43 -1.51
C ALA A 30 -10.24 17.24 -2.48
N LEU A 31 -11.07 16.21 -2.30
CA LEU A 31 -11.09 15.02 -3.15
C LEU A 31 -12.13 15.10 -4.29
N HIS A 32 -13.14 15.97 -4.20
CA HIS A 32 -14.25 16.05 -5.17
C HIS A 32 -13.80 16.35 -6.60
N ASN A 33 -12.78 17.19 -6.73
CA ASN A 33 -12.25 17.66 -8.01
C ASN A 33 -10.79 17.24 -8.20
N ILE A 34 -10.36 16.14 -7.56
CA ILE A 34 -8.98 15.68 -7.73
C ILE A 34 -8.71 15.31 -9.19
N THR A 35 -7.57 15.76 -9.72
CA THR A 35 -7.10 15.45 -11.07
C THR A 35 -5.59 15.22 -11.02
N PRO A 36 -4.98 14.57 -12.02
CA PRO A 36 -3.53 14.43 -12.12
C PRO A 36 -2.76 15.77 -12.20
N ASP A 37 -3.44 16.90 -12.47
CA ASP A 37 -2.81 18.23 -12.54
C ASP A 37 -2.52 18.83 -11.16
N HIS A 38 -3.27 18.42 -10.14
CA HIS A 38 -3.02 18.84 -8.77
C HIS A 38 -1.78 18.14 -8.23
N ARG A 39 -0.69 18.86 -7.94
CA ARG A 39 0.53 18.26 -7.36
C ARG A 39 0.35 17.82 -5.91
N ARG A 40 -0.37 18.62 -5.13
CA ARG A 40 -0.65 18.37 -3.72
C ARG A 40 -2.14 18.51 -3.42
N ILE A 41 -2.58 17.81 -2.40
CA ILE A 41 -3.96 17.81 -1.89
C ILE A 41 -3.91 18.09 -0.39
N ASN A 42 -4.79 18.99 0.07
CA ASN A 42 -4.95 19.29 1.49
C ASN A 42 -6.24 18.63 2.00
N LEU A 43 -6.14 17.55 2.79
CA LEU A 43 -7.31 16.81 3.25
C LEU A 43 -8.10 17.55 4.33
N ASN A 44 -7.44 18.21 5.29
CA ASN A 44 -8.12 18.82 6.44
C ASN A 44 -7.37 20.01 7.10
N GLY A 45 -6.56 20.76 6.34
CA GLY A 45 -5.78 21.90 6.83
C GLY A 45 -4.35 21.50 7.21
N ASP A 46 -4.23 20.52 8.10
CA ASP A 46 -2.95 20.05 8.66
C ASP A 46 -2.32 18.93 7.82
N LEU A 47 -3.14 18.17 7.09
CA LEU A 47 -2.68 17.05 6.29
C LEU A 47 -2.58 17.41 4.81
N GLN A 48 -1.35 17.71 4.37
CA GLN A 48 -1.04 17.98 2.97
C GLN A 48 -0.20 16.87 2.36
N PHE A 49 -0.66 16.31 1.25
CA PHE A 49 -0.06 15.17 0.59
C PHE A 49 0.30 15.44 -0.86
N ARG A 50 1.35 14.78 -1.37
CA ARG A 50 1.53 14.60 -2.80
C ARG A 50 0.36 13.81 -3.37
N ASN A 51 -0.17 14.25 -4.50
CA ASN A 51 -1.25 13.57 -5.19
C ASN A 51 -0.73 12.32 -5.91
N PRO A 52 -1.21 11.10 -5.60
CA PRO A 52 -0.76 9.89 -6.27
C PRO A 52 -1.05 9.89 -7.78
N LEU A 53 -2.16 10.49 -8.22
CA LEU A 53 -2.50 10.60 -9.64
C LEU A 53 -1.47 11.45 -10.40
N ASN A 54 -1.07 12.57 -9.79
CA ASN A 54 -0.02 13.43 -10.34
C ASN A 54 1.33 12.70 -10.37
N TRP A 55 1.68 12.02 -9.28
CA TRP A 55 2.92 11.26 -9.18
C TRP A 55 3.02 10.21 -10.28
N ILE A 56 1.98 9.39 -10.47
CA ILE A 56 1.95 8.35 -11.50
C ILE A 56 2.13 8.97 -12.88
N ARG A 57 1.35 10.02 -13.20
CA ARG A 57 1.46 10.70 -14.48
C ARG A 57 2.88 11.24 -14.71
N ASP A 58 3.49 11.87 -13.71
CA ASP A 58 4.75 12.59 -13.92
C ASP A 58 5.97 11.68 -13.83
N VAL A 59 5.98 10.66 -12.97
CA VAL A 59 7.13 9.78 -12.75
C VAL A 59 7.18 8.62 -13.75
N PHE A 60 6.03 7.99 -14.08
CA PHE A 60 6.01 6.93 -15.09
C PHE A 60 6.17 7.49 -16.50
N LYS A 61 5.45 8.55 -16.85
CA LYS A 61 5.48 9.11 -18.21
C LYS A 61 6.83 9.74 -18.58
N LYS A 62 7.64 10.13 -17.58
CA LYS A 62 8.99 10.70 -17.79
C LYS A 62 10.11 9.68 -17.63
N GLU A 63 9.79 8.39 -17.49
CA GLU A 63 10.75 7.30 -17.30
C GLU A 63 11.77 7.55 -16.16
N GLN A 64 11.39 8.34 -15.15
CA GLN A 64 12.28 8.72 -14.04
C GLN A 64 12.60 7.56 -13.08
N LEU A 65 11.96 6.41 -13.30
CA LEU A 65 12.24 5.16 -12.61
C LEU A 65 13.47 4.43 -13.17
N ASN A 66 13.98 4.83 -14.34
CA ASN A 66 15.07 4.14 -15.01
C ASN A 66 16.36 4.23 -14.18
N GLY A 67 16.92 3.06 -13.86
CA GLY A 67 18.20 2.90 -13.14
C GLY A 67 18.06 2.06 -11.88
N TRP A 68 17.37 2.56 -10.85
CA TRP A 68 17.37 1.92 -9.53
C TRP A 68 16.39 0.76 -9.38
N ILE A 69 15.29 0.71 -10.13
CA ILE A 69 14.42 -0.47 -10.09
C ILE A 69 15.18 -1.71 -10.57
N TYR A 70 15.97 -1.59 -11.64
CA TYR A 70 16.63 -2.73 -12.26
C TYR A 70 17.83 -3.25 -11.46
N GLU A 71 18.53 -2.37 -10.76
CA GLU A 71 19.73 -2.72 -9.99
C GLU A 71 19.41 -3.55 -8.74
N PHE A 72 18.30 -3.25 -8.06
CA PHE A 72 17.95 -3.86 -6.77
C PHE A 72 16.81 -4.87 -6.84
N ARG A 73 16.21 -5.06 -8.03
CA ARG A 73 15.12 -6.01 -8.26
C ARG A 73 15.65 -7.44 -8.37
N ARG A 74 15.03 -8.33 -7.59
CA ARG A 74 15.16 -9.78 -7.73
C ARG A 74 13.86 -10.36 -8.25
N ASP A 75 13.96 -11.23 -9.24
CA ASP A 75 12.82 -11.92 -9.84
C ASP A 75 12.71 -13.37 -9.36
N SER A 76 11.47 -13.85 -9.23
CA SER A 76 11.13 -15.25 -8.96
C SER A 76 9.82 -15.61 -9.63
N ILE A 77 9.42 -16.87 -9.54
CA ILE A 77 8.03 -17.26 -9.80
C ILE A 77 7.19 -16.68 -8.66
N VAL A 78 6.26 -15.80 -9.00
CA VAL A 78 5.30 -15.19 -8.08
C VAL A 78 3.92 -15.75 -8.37
N HIS A 79 3.08 -15.83 -7.33
CA HIS A 79 1.66 -16.11 -7.46
C HIS A 79 0.98 -15.04 -8.33
N GLY A 80 1.41 -13.78 -8.18
CA GLY A 80 0.94 -12.68 -9.00
C GLY A 80 -0.48 -12.21 -8.64
N ASP A 81 -1.07 -12.73 -7.57
CA ASP A 81 -2.33 -12.28 -6.96
C ASP A 81 -2.49 -12.75 -5.51
N LEU A 82 -1.41 -12.74 -4.73
CA LEU A 82 -1.44 -13.21 -3.35
C LEU A 82 -2.11 -12.17 -2.43
N HIS A 83 -3.42 -12.34 -2.20
CA HIS A 83 -4.19 -11.63 -1.19
C HIS A 83 -4.79 -12.64 -0.18
N ALA A 84 -5.36 -12.19 0.93
CA ALA A 84 -5.80 -13.07 2.01
C ALA A 84 -6.92 -14.03 1.61
N GLY A 85 -7.69 -13.69 0.56
CA GLY A 85 -8.70 -14.58 -0.04
C GLY A 85 -8.08 -15.84 -0.69
N ASN A 86 -6.82 -15.77 -1.09
CA ASN A 86 -6.06 -16.88 -1.69
C ASN A 86 -5.24 -17.66 -0.64
N ILE A 87 -5.48 -17.42 0.65
CA ILE A 87 -4.85 -18.12 1.76
C ILE A 87 -5.93 -18.81 2.60
N LEU A 88 -5.96 -20.14 2.56
CA LEU A 88 -6.82 -20.95 3.42
C LEU A 88 -6.07 -21.31 4.69
N ILE A 89 -6.65 -21.04 5.86
CA ILE A 89 -6.08 -21.41 7.16
C ILE A 89 -7.06 -22.32 7.89
N SER A 90 -6.59 -23.46 8.37
CA SER A 90 -7.36 -24.35 9.24
C SER A 90 -6.60 -24.67 10.53
N LYS A 91 -7.36 -24.90 11.60
CA LYS A 91 -6.84 -25.35 12.89
C LYS A 91 -7.23 -26.81 13.08
N HIS A 92 -6.26 -27.68 13.26
CA HIS A 92 -6.48 -29.10 13.54
C HIS A 92 -6.88 -29.32 15.01
N GLY A 93 -7.40 -30.51 15.31
CA GLY A 93 -7.86 -30.88 16.66
C GLY A 93 -6.75 -30.87 17.73
N ASP A 94 -5.48 -30.96 17.33
CA ASP A 94 -4.29 -30.83 18.18
C ASP A 94 -3.84 -29.37 18.38
N GLY A 95 -4.55 -28.41 17.80
CA GLY A 95 -4.24 -26.99 17.86
C GLY A 95 -3.25 -26.50 16.80
N THR A 96 -2.70 -27.38 15.95
CA THR A 96 -1.78 -26.99 14.87
C THR A 96 -2.51 -26.20 13.79
N LEU A 97 -1.86 -25.16 13.27
CA LEU A 97 -2.35 -24.40 12.12
C LEU A 97 -1.76 -24.94 10.84
N ARG A 98 -2.59 -25.13 9.81
CA ARG A 98 -2.16 -25.38 8.43
C ARG A 98 -2.65 -24.27 7.53
N ALA A 99 -1.76 -23.82 6.66
CA ALA A 99 -2.05 -22.82 5.64
C ALA A 99 -1.85 -23.43 4.24
N TRP A 100 -2.75 -23.10 3.33
CA TRP A 100 -2.64 -23.43 1.91
C TRP A 100 -2.78 -22.15 1.09
N ILE A 101 -1.93 -22.03 0.08
CA ILE A 101 -2.05 -21.00 -0.95
C ILE A 101 -2.80 -21.65 -2.12
N ILE A 102 -3.81 -20.96 -2.64
CA ILE A 102 -4.69 -21.43 -3.71
C ILE A 102 -4.76 -20.42 -4.85
N ASP A 103 -5.40 -20.80 -5.95
CA ASP A 103 -5.71 -19.93 -7.10
C ASP A 103 -4.49 -19.32 -7.81
N PHE A 104 -3.83 -20.13 -8.64
CA PHE A 104 -2.57 -19.78 -9.33
C PHE A 104 -2.68 -19.25 -10.79
N PRO A 105 -3.81 -18.76 -11.34
CA PRO A 105 -3.90 -18.42 -12.77
C PRO A 105 -3.05 -17.21 -13.15
N HIS A 106 -2.63 -16.40 -12.17
CA HIS A 106 -1.77 -15.23 -12.37
C HIS A 106 -0.27 -15.51 -12.14
N THR A 107 0.11 -16.78 -12.00
CA THR A 107 1.50 -17.17 -11.76
C THR A 107 2.38 -16.77 -12.93
N HIS A 108 3.46 -16.02 -12.66
CA HIS A 108 4.41 -15.58 -13.67
C HIS A 108 5.78 -15.28 -13.05
N VAL A 109 6.76 -14.91 -13.88
CA VAL A 109 8.05 -14.39 -13.39
C VAL A 109 7.91 -12.89 -13.14
N GLY A 110 8.09 -12.47 -11.89
CA GLY A 110 7.93 -11.08 -11.46
C GLY A 110 8.83 -10.75 -10.26
N PRO A 111 8.80 -9.50 -9.76
CA PRO A 111 9.56 -9.11 -8.58
C PRO A 111 9.19 -9.98 -7.37
N THR A 112 10.15 -10.60 -6.70
CA THR A 112 9.88 -11.52 -5.57
C THR A 112 9.05 -10.87 -4.45
N ILE A 113 9.22 -9.57 -4.23
CA ILE A 113 8.49 -8.77 -3.24
C ILE A 113 7.03 -8.47 -3.62
N GLN A 114 6.61 -8.74 -4.86
CA GLN A 114 5.27 -8.42 -5.36
C GLN A 114 4.16 -9.03 -4.51
N ASP A 115 4.25 -10.34 -4.24
CA ASP A 115 3.23 -11.06 -3.48
C ASP A 115 3.19 -10.60 -2.01
N ILE A 116 4.36 -10.25 -1.45
CA ILE A 116 4.45 -9.72 -0.09
C ILE A 116 3.76 -8.34 -0.01
N ALA A 117 4.02 -7.46 -0.98
CA ALA A 117 3.42 -6.14 -1.06
C ALA A 117 1.89 -6.21 -1.29
N ARG A 118 1.43 -7.15 -2.12
CA ARG A 118 0.00 -7.40 -2.35
C ARG A 118 -0.72 -7.87 -1.09
N LEU A 119 -0.11 -8.81 -0.36
CA LEU A 119 -0.68 -9.29 0.90
C LEU A 119 -0.69 -8.19 1.97
N GLU A 120 0.34 -7.34 2.05
CA GLU A 120 0.33 -6.18 2.94
C GLU A 120 -0.82 -5.21 2.60
N ALA A 121 -1.01 -4.87 1.32
CA ALA A 121 -2.09 -3.99 0.91
C ALA A 121 -3.47 -4.59 1.27
N ASP A 122 -3.68 -5.89 1.09
CA ASP A 122 -4.92 -6.54 1.48
C ASP A 122 -5.09 -6.61 3.01
N ILE A 123 -4.02 -6.74 3.79
CA ILE A 123 -4.12 -6.62 5.25
C ILE A 123 -4.59 -5.21 5.65
N LYS A 124 -4.05 -4.17 5.02
CA LYS A 124 -4.35 -2.76 5.34
C LYS A 124 -5.72 -2.30 4.86
N PHE A 125 -6.08 -2.60 3.62
CA PHE A 125 -7.26 -2.05 2.96
C PHE A 125 -8.34 -3.12 2.72
N GLY A 126 -7.96 -4.38 2.83
CA GLY A 126 -8.78 -5.57 2.64
C GLY A 126 -9.49 -6.02 3.92
N LEU A 127 -8.69 -6.25 4.95
CA LEU A 127 -9.06 -6.98 6.17
C LEU A 127 -9.33 -6.09 7.39
N LEU A 128 -8.84 -4.85 7.43
CA LEU A 128 -9.17 -3.94 8.52
C LEU A 128 -10.67 -3.59 8.49
N PRO A 129 -11.41 -3.80 9.59
CA PRO A 129 -12.84 -3.52 9.60
C PRO A 129 -13.13 -2.03 9.43
N ASP A 130 -14.17 -1.71 8.66
CA ASP A 130 -14.62 -0.32 8.44
C ASP A 130 -14.94 0.41 9.75
N ALA A 131 -15.54 -0.29 10.72
CA ALA A 131 -15.81 0.25 12.05
C ALA A 131 -14.52 0.64 12.81
N THR A 132 -13.41 -0.08 12.58
CA THR A 132 -12.11 0.28 13.18
C THR A 132 -11.57 1.56 12.56
N LEU A 133 -11.60 1.68 11.23
CA LEU A 133 -11.14 2.89 10.52
C LEU A 133 -12.00 4.11 10.85
N THR A 134 -13.32 3.92 10.95
CA THR A 134 -14.27 4.96 11.37
C THR A 134 -13.98 5.46 12.77
N ALA A 135 -13.72 4.55 13.72
CA ALA A 135 -13.44 4.92 15.10
C ALA A 135 -12.09 5.63 15.28
N LEU A 136 -11.12 5.34 14.41
CA LEU A 136 -9.85 6.08 14.38
C LEU A 136 -10.05 7.50 13.86
N GLY A 137 -10.74 7.65 12.72
CA GLY A 137 -10.77 8.93 12.01
C GLY A 137 -9.50 9.19 11.20
N ILE A 138 -9.51 10.28 10.43
CA ILE A 138 -8.48 10.57 9.41
C ILE A 138 -7.09 10.76 10.02
N ASN A 139 -6.99 11.50 11.13
CA ASN A 139 -5.70 11.83 11.74
C ASN A 139 -5.01 10.59 12.30
N GLU A 140 -5.75 9.71 12.97
CA GLU A 140 -5.23 8.49 13.56
C GLU A 140 -4.94 7.41 12.50
N VAL A 141 -5.69 7.38 11.39
CA VAL A 141 -5.32 6.59 10.20
C VAL A 141 -4.03 7.10 9.59
N TYR A 142 -3.84 8.41 9.50
CA TYR A 142 -2.57 8.99 9.07
C TYR A 142 -1.42 8.63 10.03
N GLN A 143 -1.62 8.71 11.34
CA GLN A 143 -0.60 8.31 12.32
C GLN A 143 -0.27 6.80 12.24
N LEU A 144 -1.27 5.95 11.98
CA LEU A 144 -1.05 4.53 11.72
C LEU A 144 -0.13 4.35 10.50
N GLU A 145 -0.40 5.07 9.41
CA GLU A 145 0.42 4.97 8.20
C GLU A 145 1.84 5.51 8.41
N ILE A 146 2.01 6.61 9.15
CA ILE A 146 3.33 7.13 9.51
C ILE A 146 4.12 6.13 10.38
N ALA A 147 3.44 5.40 11.27
CA ALA A 147 4.09 4.34 12.03
C ALA A 147 4.56 3.20 11.10
N LEU A 148 3.79 2.88 10.07
CA LEU A 148 4.18 1.88 9.06
C LEU A 148 5.24 2.42 8.09
N LEU A 149 5.23 3.69 7.73
CA LEU A 149 6.16 4.31 6.79
C LEU A 149 6.96 5.40 7.51
N PRO A 150 7.93 5.02 8.37
CA PRO A 150 8.65 5.98 9.18
C PRO A 150 9.39 6.98 8.29
N ASN A 151 9.16 8.26 8.54
CA ASN A 151 9.90 9.32 7.87
C ASN A 151 11.35 9.30 8.33
N SER A 152 12.26 9.26 7.35
CA SER A 152 13.70 9.36 7.54
C SER A 152 14.18 10.63 6.84
N GLU A 153 15.11 11.35 7.47
CA GLU A 153 15.77 12.51 6.85
C GLU A 153 16.66 12.11 5.65
N GLN A 154 16.87 10.80 5.45
CA GLN A 154 17.66 10.29 4.34
C GLN A 154 16.92 10.44 3.00
N SER A 155 17.61 11.02 2.02
CA SER A 155 17.12 11.20 0.65
C SER A 155 16.75 9.89 -0.04
N ARG A 156 17.36 8.77 0.36
CA ARG A 156 17.06 7.42 -0.15
C ARG A 156 16.62 6.53 1.02
N PRO A 157 15.50 5.80 0.89
CA PRO A 157 15.05 4.92 1.96
C PRO A 157 15.90 3.67 2.07
N SER A 158 16.40 3.41 3.26
CA SER A 158 17.14 2.19 3.61
C SER A 158 16.20 1.04 3.94
N LEU A 159 16.70 -0.21 3.92
CA LEU A 159 15.93 -1.38 4.34
C LEU A 159 15.55 -1.35 5.83
N ALA A 160 16.26 -0.58 6.65
CA ALA A 160 15.92 -0.37 8.04
C ALA A 160 14.51 0.24 8.21
N GLU A 161 14.09 1.09 7.28
CA GLU A 161 12.76 1.73 7.28
C GLU A 161 11.61 0.77 7.03
N LEU A 162 11.89 -0.44 6.52
CA LEU A 162 10.87 -1.49 6.45
C LEU A 162 10.44 -1.97 7.85
N THR A 163 11.13 -1.59 8.93
CA THR A 163 10.69 -1.90 10.31
C THR A 163 9.67 -0.82 10.67
N PRO A 164 8.41 -1.18 10.92
CA PRO A 164 7.44 -0.21 11.41
C PRO A 164 7.86 0.33 12.78
N ASN A 165 7.57 1.61 13.03
CA ASN A 165 7.57 2.15 14.38
C ASN A 165 6.47 1.51 15.23
N PRO A 166 6.60 1.52 16.56
CA PRO A 166 5.53 1.12 17.45
C PRO A 166 4.25 1.93 17.21
N LEU A 167 3.10 1.26 17.30
CA LEU A 167 1.80 1.93 17.29
C LEU A 167 1.62 2.83 18.52
N LEU A 168 0.74 3.82 18.41
CA LEU A 168 0.31 4.63 19.57
C LEU A 168 -0.44 3.75 20.59
N GLU A 169 -0.44 4.12 21.88
CA GLU A 169 -1.06 3.31 22.96
C GLU A 169 -2.53 2.97 22.69
N ASN A 170 -3.32 3.96 22.23
CA ASN A 170 -4.72 3.77 21.86
C ASN A 170 -4.90 2.81 20.66
N GLN A 171 -3.97 2.82 19.71
CA GLN A 171 -3.96 1.89 18.57
C GLN A 171 -3.54 0.48 18.98
N GLN A 172 -2.56 0.35 19.89
CA GLN A 172 -2.11 -0.93 20.44
C GLN A 172 -3.24 -1.65 21.19
N ALA A 173 -4.09 -0.89 21.89
CA ALA A 173 -5.25 -1.42 22.58
C ALA A 173 -6.25 -2.10 21.63
N ASN A 174 -6.35 -1.65 20.37
CA ASN A 174 -7.22 -2.26 19.38
C ASN A 174 -6.62 -3.59 18.84
N PRO A 175 -7.30 -4.73 19.02
CA PRO A 175 -6.75 -6.03 18.61
C PRO A 175 -6.60 -6.19 17.10
N TYR A 176 -7.45 -5.55 16.28
CA TYR A 176 -7.36 -5.61 14.82
C TYR A 176 -6.13 -4.86 14.31
N LEU A 177 -5.88 -3.64 14.82
CA LEU A 177 -4.72 -2.84 14.46
C LEU A 177 -3.42 -3.52 14.90
N ARG A 178 -3.38 -4.04 16.13
CA ARG A 178 -2.23 -4.78 16.64
C ARG A 178 -1.92 -5.99 15.77
N LYS A 179 -2.93 -6.78 15.40
CA LYS A 179 -2.75 -7.96 14.55
C LYS A 179 -2.29 -7.58 13.14
N ALA A 180 -2.87 -6.54 12.55
CA ALA A 180 -2.46 -6.04 11.24
C ALA A 180 -1.00 -5.55 11.26
N TRP A 181 -0.62 -4.74 12.25
CA TRP A 181 0.75 -4.25 12.42
C TRP A 181 1.75 -5.39 12.62
N GLN A 182 1.41 -6.40 13.43
CA GLN A 182 2.25 -7.59 13.61
C GLN A 182 2.43 -8.36 12.30
N ALA A 183 1.36 -8.55 11.53
CA ALA A 183 1.43 -9.21 10.24
C ALA A 183 2.29 -8.43 9.23
N VAL A 184 2.10 -7.11 9.14
CA VAL A 184 2.92 -6.23 8.30
C VAL A 184 4.39 -6.29 8.70
N ASN A 185 4.70 -6.24 10.00
CA ASN A 185 6.08 -6.35 10.48
C ASN A 185 6.72 -7.68 10.08
N LEU A 186 5.99 -8.79 10.17
CA LEU A 186 6.47 -10.11 9.71
C LEU A 186 6.71 -10.14 8.20
N LEU A 187 5.77 -9.63 7.40
CA LEU A 187 5.89 -9.57 5.94
C LEU A 187 7.07 -8.73 5.49
N ARG A 188 7.27 -7.57 6.10
CA ARG A 188 8.37 -6.66 5.77
C ARG A 188 9.72 -7.21 6.22
N ASN A 189 9.77 -7.87 7.37
CA ASN A 189 10.98 -8.57 7.80
C ASN A 189 11.35 -9.68 6.81
N GLU A 190 10.37 -10.40 6.29
CA GLU A 190 10.58 -11.42 5.27
C GLU A 190 10.98 -10.81 3.91
N ALA A 191 10.40 -9.67 3.52
CA ALA A 191 10.75 -8.97 2.29
C ALA A 191 12.25 -8.61 2.23
N ARG A 192 12.86 -8.23 3.35
CA ARG A 192 14.30 -7.91 3.43
C ARG A 192 15.19 -9.02 2.93
N ASN A 193 14.80 -10.28 3.14
CA ASN A 193 15.59 -11.44 2.71
C ASN A 193 15.66 -11.58 1.18
N TYR A 194 14.78 -10.91 0.45
CA TYR A 194 14.70 -10.95 -1.01
C TYR A 194 15.21 -9.68 -1.70
N MET A 195 15.57 -8.66 -0.92
CA MET A 195 16.07 -7.38 -1.42
C MET A 195 17.59 -7.42 -1.58
N ASN A 196 18.08 -6.79 -2.65
CA ASN A 196 19.51 -6.59 -2.86
C ASN A 196 19.91 -5.18 -2.41
N GLY A 197 21.05 -5.04 -1.73
CA GLY A 197 21.55 -3.75 -1.25
C GLY A 197 20.68 -3.13 -0.15
N ASP A 198 21.02 -1.90 0.26
CA ASP A 198 20.29 -1.15 1.29
C ASP A 198 19.35 -0.12 0.63
N ASP A 199 18.29 -0.61 -0.01
CA ASP A 199 17.30 0.24 -0.70
C ASP A 199 15.88 -0.31 -0.56
N ALA A 200 15.01 0.41 0.13
CA ALA A 200 13.61 0.01 0.29
C ALA A 200 12.69 0.48 -0.84
N ARG A 201 13.16 1.30 -1.78
CA ARG A 201 12.30 1.83 -2.85
C ARG A 201 11.65 0.74 -3.72
N PRO A 202 12.32 -0.37 -4.11
CA PRO A 202 11.62 -1.42 -4.88
C PRO A 202 10.42 -1.99 -4.11
N TYR A 203 10.55 -2.15 -2.78
CA TYR A 203 9.44 -2.58 -1.92
C TYR A 203 8.31 -1.55 -1.88
N TYR A 204 8.62 -0.27 -1.65
CA TYR A 204 7.62 0.79 -1.65
C TYR A 204 6.92 0.97 -3.00
N LEU A 205 7.63 0.75 -4.10
CA LEU A 205 7.01 0.75 -5.42
C LEU A 205 6.05 -0.42 -5.58
N ALA A 206 6.45 -1.64 -5.24
CA ALA A 206 5.54 -2.79 -5.28
C ALA A 206 4.31 -2.57 -4.39
N LEU A 207 4.50 -1.97 -3.21
CA LEU A 207 3.41 -1.63 -2.29
C LEU A 207 2.49 -0.54 -2.86
N LEU A 208 3.03 0.48 -3.53
CA LEU A 208 2.23 1.48 -4.24
C LEU A 208 1.37 0.80 -5.33
N HIS A 209 1.96 -0.10 -6.13
CA HIS A 209 1.24 -0.89 -7.14
C HIS A 209 0.10 -1.72 -6.55
N ALA A 210 0.31 -2.30 -5.38
CA ALA A 210 -0.72 -3.06 -4.67
C ALA A 210 -1.79 -2.16 -4.01
N THR A 211 -1.42 -0.94 -3.63
CA THR A 211 -2.29 0.02 -2.94
C THR A 211 -3.26 0.72 -3.89
N MET A 212 -2.78 1.17 -5.05
CA MET A 212 -3.58 1.97 -5.99
C MET A 212 -4.89 1.28 -6.44
N PRO A 213 -4.94 -0.05 -6.69
CA PRO A 213 -6.19 -0.72 -7.03
C PRO A 213 -7.29 -0.65 -5.97
N ALA A 214 -6.92 -0.59 -4.69
CA ALA A 214 -7.89 -0.46 -3.60
C ALA A 214 -8.74 0.81 -3.71
N LEU A 215 -8.28 1.84 -4.44
CA LEU A 215 -9.00 3.09 -4.66
C LEU A 215 -10.23 2.93 -5.56
N TYR A 216 -10.24 1.95 -6.48
CA TYR A 216 -11.36 1.75 -7.43
C TYR A 216 -12.07 0.40 -7.29
N TYR A 217 -11.58 -0.50 -6.45
CA TYR A 217 -12.27 -1.74 -6.15
C TYR A 217 -13.64 -1.49 -5.50
N LYS A 218 -14.67 -2.17 -6.02
CA LYS A 218 -16.07 -1.95 -5.64
C LYS A 218 -16.42 -2.54 -4.27
N ASP A 219 -15.67 -3.53 -3.81
CA ASP A 219 -15.85 -4.19 -2.52
C ASP A 219 -15.15 -3.46 -1.37
N ARG A 220 -14.47 -2.34 -1.65
CA ARG A 220 -13.82 -1.49 -0.65
C ARG A 220 -14.76 -0.37 -0.22
N SER A 221 -14.87 -0.18 1.10
CA SER A 221 -15.59 0.96 1.66
C SER A 221 -14.85 2.28 1.39
N SER A 222 -15.54 3.41 1.53
CA SER A 222 -14.88 4.72 1.42
C SER A 222 -13.81 4.98 2.50
N TRP A 223 -13.87 4.37 3.69
CA TRP A 223 -12.75 4.48 4.65
C TRP A 223 -11.55 3.65 4.20
N GLN A 224 -11.76 2.45 3.66
CA GLN A 224 -10.66 1.64 3.13
C GLN A 224 -9.99 2.33 1.95
N LYS A 225 -10.79 2.94 1.05
CA LYS A 225 -10.29 3.79 -0.04
C LYS A 225 -9.55 5.03 0.47
N LEU A 226 -10.08 5.71 1.49
CA LEU A 226 -9.41 6.86 2.08
C LEU A 226 -8.07 6.48 2.72
N TYR A 227 -8.01 5.34 3.41
CA TYR A 227 -6.75 4.83 3.95
C TYR A 227 -5.76 4.47 2.83
N ALA A 228 -6.22 3.79 1.77
CA ALA A 228 -5.39 3.52 0.59
C ALA A 228 -4.88 4.80 -0.06
N PHE A 229 -5.69 5.87 -0.10
CA PHE A 229 -5.27 7.17 -0.63
C PHE A 229 -4.16 7.79 0.21
N ILE A 230 -4.32 7.82 1.53
CA ILE A 230 -3.30 8.34 2.46
C ILE A 230 -1.99 7.55 2.33
N SER A 231 -2.08 6.21 2.26
CA SER A 231 -0.91 5.34 2.07
C SER A 231 -0.23 5.59 0.72
N ALA A 232 -0.97 5.63 -0.37
CA ALA A 232 -0.43 5.92 -1.69
C ALA A 232 0.25 7.30 -1.74
N ALA A 233 -0.36 8.31 -1.13
CA ALA A 233 0.19 9.65 -1.00
C ALA A 233 1.55 9.64 -0.29
N LEU A 234 1.64 8.98 0.86
CA LEU A 234 2.86 8.90 1.65
C LEU A 234 3.95 8.07 0.96
N LEU A 235 3.59 7.00 0.26
CA LEU A 235 4.52 6.25 -0.59
C LEU A 235 5.06 7.11 -1.73
N CYS A 236 4.21 7.92 -2.38
CA CYS A 236 4.63 8.86 -3.42
C CYS A 236 5.57 9.97 -2.90
N GLU A 237 5.39 10.41 -1.65
CA GLU A 237 6.34 11.31 -1.00
C GLU A 237 7.68 10.60 -0.75
N ARG A 238 7.64 9.39 -0.19
CA ARG A 238 8.85 8.64 0.18
C ARG A 238 9.66 8.18 -1.03
N LEU A 239 9.01 7.80 -2.12
CA LEU A 239 9.65 7.39 -3.38
C LEU A 239 10.31 8.57 -4.11
N GLY A 240 9.97 9.82 -3.78
CA GLY A 240 10.51 10.99 -4.47
C GLY A 240 10.08 11.06 -5.94
N GLY A 241 10.83 11.79 -6.77
CA GLY A 241 10.54 12.05 -8.19
C GLY A 241 10.54 13.53 -8.52
#